data_AF-A0A0S1SS80-F1
#
_entry.id   AF-A0A0S1SS80-F1
#
_cell.length_a   1.000
_cell.length_b   1.000
_cell.length_c   1.000
_cell.angle_alpha   90.00
_cell.angle_beta   90.00
_cell.angle_gamma   90.00
#
_symmetry.space_group_name_H-M   'P 1'
#
loop_
_entity.id
_entity.type
_entity.pdbx_description
1 polymer ?
#
loop_
_entity_poly.entity_id
_entity_poly.type
_entity_poly.pdbx_seq_one_letter_code
_entity_poly.pdbx_strand_id
1 'polypeptide(L)'
;MCIQDKMVMKQSNTRHKVKFSIYRIRSQLYCDDELVLALRINSVYIAIMKYIWASILLLLLVGGGFAFSSYLRLAHEEQLVATAQLRNRDRKEHLRTLVSAIKQYMSDHNKQAPGILDSTQKNICRTDVKVDCTDLVDLSKLTEEYLVTLPIDPLVSSGASTGYAIQIDGNIITVKAIYAEDEDVSISF
;
A
#
# COMPACT_ATOMS: atom_id res chain seq x y z
N MET A 1 17.94 64.89 4.29
CA MET A 1 18.16 66.26 3.78
C MET A 1 17.46 66.36 2.43
N CYS A 2 16.21 66.80 2.40
CA CYS A 2 15.40 66.88 1.18
C CYS A 2 15.20 68.35 0.82
N ILE A 3 15.78 68.80 -0.29
CA ILE A 3 15.42 70.07 -0.95
C ILE A 3 15.33 69.80 -2.45
N GLN A 4 14.18 70.07 -3.05
CA GLN A 4 14.02 70.28 -4.49
C GLN A 4 13.38 71.66 -4.66
N ASP A 5 14.18 72.64 -5.08
CA ASP A 5 13.75 74.00 -5.35
C ASP A 5 13.14 74.06 -6.76
N LYS A 6 11.87 74.46 -6.88
CA LYS A 6 11.23 74.72 -8.18
C LYS A 6 10.78 76.17 -8.25
N MET A 7 11.34 76.93 -9.19
CA MET A 7 10.94 78.32 -9.44
C MET A 7 9.76 78.36 -10.43
N VAL A 8 8.71 79.12 -10.10
CA VAL A 8 7.56 79.35 -10.98
C VAL A 8 7.43 80.84 -11.24
N MET A 9 7.31 81.24 -12.51
CA MET A 9 7.09 82.63 -12.90
C MET A 9 5.60 82.91 -13.14
N LYS A 10 5.07 83.97 -12.52
CA LYS A 10 3.70 84.45 -12.77
C LYS A 10 3.75 85.83 -13.40
N GLN A 11 3.16 85.96 -14.58
CA GLN A 11 3.10 87.20 -15.34
C GLN A 11 1.77 87.90 -15.08
N SER A 12 1.82 89.19 -14.74
CA SER A 12 0.64 90.04 -14.52
C SER A 12 0.69 91.17 -15.53
N ASN A 13 -0.33 91.27 -16.38
CA ASN A 13 -0.41 92.25 -17.45
C ASN A 13 -1.45 93.33 -17.10
N THR A 14 -0.99 94.53 -16.80
CA THR A 14 -1.83 95.73 -16.69
C THR A 14 -1.40 96.72 -17.76
N ARG A 15 -2.40 97.33 -18.43
CA ARG A 15 -2.24 98.18 -19.62
C ARG A 15 -1.03 99.12 -19.48
N HIS A 16 -0.05 98.88 -20.37
CA HIS A 16 1.17 99.63 -20.66
C HIS A 16 2.46 99.40 -19.86
N LYS A 17 2.56 98.49 -18.88
CA LYS A 17 3.89 98.01 -18.38
C LYS A 17 3.84 96.55 -17.89
N VAL A 18 4.68 95.68 -18.47
CA VAL A 18 4.87 94.29 -18.00
C VAL A 18 5.85 94.29 -16.83
N LYS A 19 5.42 93.79 -15.67
CA LYS A 19 6.25 93.68 -14.46
C LYS A 19 6.40 92.19 -14.10
N PHE A 20 7.63 91.68 -14.11
CA PHE A 20 7.93 90.32 -13.65
C PHE A 20 8.30 90.38 -12.17
N SER A 21 7.53 89.70 -11.32
CA SER A 21 7.89 89.47 -9.92
C SER A 21 8.20 88.00 -9.73
N ILE A 22 9.44 87.71 -9.34
CA ILE A 22 9.87 86.38 -8.90
C ILE A 22 9.41 86.23 -7.46
N TYR A 23 8.47 85.33 -7.22
CA TYR A 23 8.05 84.97 -5.87
C TYR A 23 8.69 83.62 -5.52
N ARG A 24 9.45 83.59 -4.43
CA ARG A 24 9.96 82.35 -3.84
C ARG A 24 8.80 81.69 -3.09
N ILE A 25 8.13 80.73 -3.72
CA ILE A 25 7.12 79.91 -3.04
C ILE A 25 7.89 78.87 -2.23
N ARG A 26 7.94 79.06 -0.91
CA ARG A 26 8.39 78.01 0.01
C ARG A 26 7.27 76.97 0.06
N SER A 27 7.28 75.99 -0.85
CA SER A 27 6.42 74.83 -0.70
C SER A 27 6.93 74.03 0.49
N GLN A 28 6.22 74.09 1.61
CA GLN A 28 6.34 73.09 2.67
C GLN A 28 5.88 71.76 2.06
N LEU A 29 6.79 71.01 1.41
CA LEU A 29 6.64 69.57 1.44
C LEU A 29 6.90 69.17 2.89
N TYR A 30 5.80 68.98 3.59
CA TYR A 30 5.74 68.40 4.92
C TYR A 30 6.46 67.05 4.83
N CYS A 31 7.64 66.95 5.44
CA CYS A 31 8.27 65.67 5.72
C CYS A 31 7.43 65.00 6.81
N ASP A 32 6.29 64.42 6.44
CA ASP A 32 5.51 63.57 7.34
C ASP A 32 6.31 62.28 7.55
N ASP A 33 7.13 62.24 8.61
CA ASP A 33 7.78 61.02 9.10
C ASP A 33 6.74 59.89 9.31
N GLU A 34 5.49 60.25 9.62
CA GLU A 34 4.31 59.36 9.68
C GLU A 34 4.06 58.58 8.38
N LEU A 35 4.18 59.24 7.21
CA LEU A 35 3.87 58.61 5.91
C LEU A 35 4.97 57.61 5.47
N VAL A 36 6.22 57.94 5.79
CA VAL A 36 7.38 57.07 5.55
C VAL A 36 7.34 55.85 6.49
N LEU A 37 6.92 56.03 7.73
CA LEU A 37 6.74 54.95 8.69
C LEU A 37 5.60 54.00 8.27
N ALA A 38 4.46 54.53 7.82
CA ALA A 38 3.33 53.75 7.32
C ALA A 38 3.67 52.86 6.10
N LEU A 39 4.45 53.39 5.14
CA LEU A 39 4.92 52.62 3.98
C LEU A 39 5.89 51.49 4.37
N ARG A 40 6.77 51.72 5.36
CA ARG A 40 7.67 50.69 5.88
C ARG A 40 6.90 49.59 6.63
N ILE A 41 5.88 49.95 7.41
CA ILE A 41 5.02 48.98 8.12
C ILE A 41 4.29 48.09 7.12
N ASN A 42 3.71 48.65 6.04
CA ASN A 42 3.04 47.86 4.99
C ASN A 42 4.01 46.91 4.28
N SER A 43 5.23 47.35 3.97
CA SER A 43 6.24 46.48 3.35
C SER A 43 6.65 45.31 4.25
N VAL A 44 6.82 45.56 5.55
CA VAL A 44 7.16 44.52 6.53
C VAL A 44 5.98 43.56 6.73
N TYR A 45 4.76 44.08 6.82
CA TYR A 45 3.54 43.29 6.95
C TYR A 45 3.32 42.36 5.75
N ILE A 46 3.51 42.86 4.52
CA ILE A 46 3.40 42.04 3.30
C ILE A 46 4.47 40.94 3.28
N ALA A 47 5.70 41.23 3.71
CA ALA A 47 6.76 40.22 3.80
C ALA A 47 6.40 39.13 4.81
N ILE A 48 5.97 39.50 6.02
CA ILE A 48 5.56 38.55 7.07
C ILE A 48 4.38 37.69 6.60
N MET A 49 3.36 38.30 6.00
CA MET A 49 2.21 37.56 5.45
C MET A 49 2.63 36.57 4.37
N LYS A 50 3.57 36.92 3.49
CA LYS A 50 4.11 35.99 2.47
C LYS A 50 4.77 34.76 3.10
N TYR A 51 5.57 34.93 4.16
CA TYR A 51 6.20 33.79 4.85
C TYR A 51 5.19 32.93 5.61
N ILE A 52 4.19 33.55 6.25
CA ILE A 52 3.11 32.82 6.93
C ILE A 52 2.33 31.97 5.92
N TRP A 53 1.90 32.54 4.80
CA TRP A 53 1.19 31.79 3.75
C TRP A 53 2.05 30.67 3.14
N ALA A 54 3.35 30.91 2.92
CA ALA A 54 4.26 29.89 2.42
C ALA A 54 4.44 28.72 3.42
N SER A 55 4.54 29.00 4.71
CA SER A 55 4.63 27.98 5.75
C SER A 55 3.35 27.13 5.87
N ILE A 56 2.17 27.76 5.78
CA ILE A 56 0.88 27.06 5.82
C ILE A 56 0.75 26.13 4.61
N LEU A 57 1.09 26.61 3.41
CA LEU A 57 1.07 25.80 2.20
C LEU A 57 2.01 24.59 2.31
N LEU A 58 3.22 24.80 2.83
CA LEU A 58 4.19 23.71 3.04
C LEU A 58 3.63 22.66 4.01
N LEU A 59 3.04 23.09 5.13
CA LEU A 59 2.45 22.17 6.11
C LEU A 59 1.28 21.37 5.53
N LEU A 60 0.45 21.98 4.67
CA LEU A 60 -0.64 21.28 3.98
C LEU A 60 -0.13 20.25 2.98
N LEU A 61 0.91 20.59 2.20
CA LEU A 61 1.50 19.66 1.24
C LEU A 61 2.19 18.49 1.93
N VAL A 62 2.96 18.76 2.99
CA VAL A 62 3.65 17.74 3.76
C VAL A 62 2.63 16.86 4.50
N GLY A 63 1.69 17.46 5.23
CA GLY A 63 0.65 16.73 5.95
C GLY A 63 -0.26 15.91 5.04
N GLY A 64 -0.70 16.50 3.92
CA GLY A 64 -1.50 15.82 2.91
C GLY A 64 -0.75 14.67 2.24
N GLY A 65 0.53 14.86 1.92
CA GLY A 65 1.39 13.82 1.37
C GLY A 65 1.58 12.64 2.32
N PHE A 66 1.80 12.91 3.61
CA PHE A 66 1.89 11.85 4.62
C PHE A 66 0.57 11.10 4.81
N ALA A 67 -0.57 11.80 4.85
CA ALA A 67 -1.89 11.18 4.97
C ALA A 67 -2.25 10.31 3.76
N PHE A 68 -1.91 10.77 2.55
CA PHE A 68 -2.11 10.00 1.33
C PHE A 68 -1.23 8.75 1.30
N SER A 69 0.04 8.88 1.68
CA SER A 69 0.99 7.76 1.76
C SER A 69 0.56 6.70 2.79
N SER A 70 0.09 7.11 3.97
CA SER A 70 -0.42 6.16 4.98
C SER A 70 -1.71 5.47 4.53
N TYR A 71 -2.64 6.20 3.89
CA TYR A 71 -3.87 5.63 3.36
C TYR A 71 -3.62 4.53 2.31
N LEU A 72 -2.70 4.77 1.37
CA LEU A 72 -2.37 3.77 0.35
C LEU A 72 -1.77 2.48 0.92
N ARG A 73 -1.01 2.56 2.02
CA ARG A 73 -0.41 1.38 2.65
C ARG A 73 -1.47 0.46 3.27
N LEU A 74 -2.50 1.04 3.89
CA LEU A 74 -3.60 0.27 4.49
C LEU A 74 -4.39 -0.53 3.43
N ALA A 75 -4.56 0.02 2.23
CA ALA A 75 -5.31 -0.64 1.16
C ALA A 75 -4.61 -1.87 0.57
N HIS A 76 -3.28 -1.98 0.66
CA HIS A 76 -2.54 -3.08 0.03
C HIS A 76 -2.48 -4.33 0.92
N GLU A 77 -2.40 -4.15 2.23
CA GLU A 77 -2.25 -5.27 3.18
C GLU A 77 -3.50 -6.16 3.20
N GLU A 78 -4.68 -5.57 3.06
CA GLU A 78 -5.95 -6.32 2.95
C GLU A 78 -6.02 -7.23 1.72
N GLN A 79 -5.38 -6.83 0.60
CA GLN A 79 -5.40 -7.62 -0.63
C GLN A 79 -4.56 -8.89 -0.49
N LEU A 80 -3.39 -8.81 0.14
CA LEU A 80 -2.52 -9.96 0.33
C LEU A 80 -3.18 -11.01 1.24
N VAL A 81 -3.77 -10.56 2.35
CA VAL A 81 -4.53 -11.41 3.28
C VAL A 81 -5.73 -12.08 2.60
N ALA A 82 -6.47 -11.33 1.77
CA ALA A 82 -7.59 -11.89 1.02
C ALA A 82 -7.14 -13.03 0.09
N THR A 83 -5.96 -12.93 -0.53
CA THR A 83 -5.45 -14.03 -1.38
C THR A 83 -5.02 -15.26 -0.58
N ALA A 84 -4.44 -15.09 0.61
CA ALA A 84 -4.04 -16.20 1.48
C ALA A 84 -5.27 -16.98 1.98
N GLN A 85 -6.32 -16.27 2.40
CA GLN A 85 -7.58 -16.88 2.81
C GLN A 85 -8.27 -17.67 1.68
N LEU A 86 -8.20 -17.17 0.45
CA LEU A 86 -8.71 -17.91 -0.72
C LEU A 86 -7.91 -19.19 -0.95
N ARG A 87 -6.58 -19.14 -0.94
CA ARG A 87 -5.73 -20.34 -1.09
C ARG A 87 -5.99 -21.36 0.02
N ASN A 88 -6.16 -20.92 1.27
CA ASN A 88 -6.51 -21.82 2.37
C ASN A 88 -7.89 -22.45 2.22
N ARG A 89 -8.86 -21.73 1.65
CA ARG A 89 -10.18 -22.31 1.32
C ARG A 89 -10.03 -23.45 0.32
N ASP A 90 -9.26 -23.23 -0.75
CA ASP A 90 -8.99 -24.24 -1.77
C ASP A 90 -8.26 -25.45 -1.16
N ARG A 91 -7.26 -25.22 -0.29
CA ARG A 91 -6.58 -26.29 0.48
C ARG A 91 -7.57 -27.09 1.31
N LYS A 92 -8.50 -26.44 2.03
CA LYS A 92 -9.52 -27.14 2.84
C LYS A 92 -10.42 -28.02 1.98
N GLU A 93 -10.78 -27.56 0.78
CA GLU A 93 -11.56 -28.36 -0.17
C GLU A 93 -10.76 -29.54 -0.72
N HIS A 94 -9.50 -29.33 -1.09
CA HIS A 94 -8.58 -30.38 -1.52
C HIS A 94 -8.41 -31.45 -0.44
N LEU A 95 -8.18 -31.05 0.82
CA LEU A 95 -8.06 -31.97 1.95
C LEU A 95 -9.34 -32.78 2.15
N ARG A 96 -10.53 -32.16 2.07
CA ARG A 96 -11.81 -32.88 2.20
C ARG A 96 -11.99 -33.91 1.10
N THR A 97 -11.63 -33.56 -0.13
CA THR A 97 -11.72 -34.46 -1.29
C THR A 97 -10.78 -35.65 -1.10
N LEU A 98 -9.52 -35.38 -0.73
CA LEU A 98 -8.52 -36.42 -0.47
C LEU A 98 -8.92 -37.34 0.69
N VAL A 99 -9.38 -36.77 1.80
CA VAL A 99 -9.89 -37.52 2.95
C VAL A 99 -11.08 -38.41 2.55
N SER A 100 -12.02 -37.89 1.77
CA SER A 100 -13.19 -38.67 1.32
C SER A 100 -12.78 -39.83 0.43
N ALA A 101 -11.84 -39.63 -0.49
CA ALA A 101 -11.32 -40.68 -1.34
C ALA A 101 -10.55 -41.76 -0.56
N ILE A 102 -9.71 -41.36 0.41
CA ILE A 102 -9.00 -42.31 1.29
C ILE A 102 -9.99 -43.12 2.11
N LYS A 103 -11.02 -42.48 2.70
CA LYS A 103 -12.08 -43.19 3.45
C LYS A 103 -12.76 -44.24 2.59
N GLN A 104 -13.10 -43.88 1.34
CA GLN A 104 -13.78 -44.80 0.43
C GLN A 104 -12.86 -45.96 0.04
N TYR A 105 -11.61 -45.69 -0.32
CA TYR A 105 -10.60 -46.73 -0.59
C TYR A 105 -10.46 -47.70 0.57
N MET A 106 -10.33 -47.19 1.80
CA MET A 106 -10.22 -48.03 3.00
C MET A 106 -11.47 -48.86 3.27
N SER A 107 -12.66 -48.33 2.95
CA SER A 107 -13.92 -49.08 3.06
C SER A 107 -13.90 -50.31 2.14
N ASP A 108 -13.40 -50.14 0.93
CA ASP A 108 -13.40 -51.20 -0.09
C ASP A 108 -12.23 -52.18 0.09
N HIS A 109 -11.13 -51.74 0.71
CA HIS A 109 -9.88 -52.50 0.86
C HIS A 109 -9.63 -52.98 2.30
N ASN A 110 -10.67 -53.37 3.05
CA ASN A 110 -10.55 -53.95 4.39
C ASN A 110 -9.73 -53.10 5.38
N LYS A 111 -9.93 -51.77 5.35
CA LYS A 111 -9.22 -50.77 6.18
C LYS A 111 -7.73 -50.62 5.88
N GLN A 112 -7.25 -51.13 4.75
CA GLN A 112 -5.88 -50.85 4.30
C GLN A 112 -5.79 -49.45 3.71
N ALA A 113 -4.83 -48.66 4.18
CA ALA A 113 -4.59 -47.33 3.66
C ALA A 113 -3.87 -47.39 2.29
N PRO A 114 -4.09 -46.43 1.40
CA PRO A 114 -3.43 -46.37 0.10
C PRO A 114 -1.94 -45.99 0.28
N GLY A 115 -1.04 -46.78 -0.32
CA GLY A 115 0.41 -46.54 -0.27
C GLY A 115 1.09 -47.07 1.01
N ILE A 116 2.36 -46.71 1.20
CA ILE A 116 3.14 -47.07 2.40
C ILE A 116 3.08 -45.90 3.37
N LEU A 117 2.12 -45.97 4.30
CA LEU A 117 1.89 -44.97 5.33
C LEU A 117 2.40 -45.46 6.68
N ASP A 118 3.03 -44.56 7.43
CA ASP A 118 3.47 -44.79 8.80
C ASP A 118 3.07 -43.60 9.69
N SER A 119 3.45 -43.65 10.96
CA SER A 119 3.21 -42.58 11.94
C SER A 119 4.04 -41.33 11.68
N THR A 120 4.89 -41.33 10.66
CA THR A 120 5.65 -40.16 10.24
C THR A 120 4.89 -39.41 9.16
N GLN A 121 4.82 -38.09 9.29
CA GLN A 121 4.24 -37.26 8.25
C GLN A 121 5.08 -37.35 6.96
N LYS A 122 4.47 -37.79 5.86
CA LYS A 122 5.12 -37.87 4.55
C LYS A 122 4.35 -37.07 3.50
N ASN A 123 5.09 -36.46 2.58
CA ASN A 123 4.49 -35.72 1.47
C ASN A 123 3.87 -36.66 0.45
N ILE A 124 2.78 -36.24 -0.17
CA ILE A 124 2.07 -37.01 -1.20
C ILE A 124 2.73 -36.73 -2.55
N CYS A 125 3.04 -37.80 -3.27
CA CYS A 125 3.64 -37.70 -4.59
C CYS A 125 2.65 -37.25 -5.66
N ARG A 126 3.14 -36.45 -6.58
CA ARG A 126 2.42 -36.01 -7.78
C ARG A 126 2.39 -37.12 -8.82
N THR A 127 1.23 -37.31 -9.42
CA THR A 127 1.00 -38.30 -10.49
C THR A 127 0.95 -37.67 -11.88
N ASP A 128 0.87 -36.34 -11.97
CA ASP A 128 0.80 -35.59 -13.24
C ASP A 128 2.16 -35.40 -13.92
N VAL A 129 3.25 -35.60 -13.19
CA VAL A 129 4.63 -35.48 -13.67
C VAL A 129 5.38 -36.79 -13.43
N LYS A 130 6.23 -37.20 -14.39
CA LYS A 130 7.08 -38.38 -14.23
C LYS A 130 8.29 -38.01 -13.36
N VAL A 131 8.14 -38.20 -12.05
CA VAL A 131 9.12 -37.85 -11.01
C VAL A 131 9.38 -39.03 -10.11
N ASP A 132 10.55 -39.02 -9.47
CA ASP A 132 10.91 -40.02 -8.46
C ASP A 132 10.16 -39.75 -7.15
N CYS A 133 9.36 -40.71 -6.72
CA CYS A 133 8.55 -40.68 -5.49
C CYS A 133 9.20 -41.46 -4.34
N THR A 134 10.49 -41.83 -4.40
CA THR A 134 11.12 -42.77 -3.45
C THR A 134 10.91 -42.41 -1.97
N ASP A 135 10.86 -41.13 -1.60
CA ASP A 135 10.62 -40.66 -0.22
C ASP A 135 9.21 -40.08 0.01
N LEU A 136 8.30 -40.22 -0.95
CA LEU A 136 6.95 -39.68 -0.93
C LEU A 136 5.92 -40.81 -0.92
N VAL A 137 4.70 -40.49 -0.48
CA VAL A 137 3.58 -41.43 -0.52
C VAL A 137 2.95 -41.40 -1.90
N ASP A 138 3.02 -42.52 -2.60
CA ASP A 138 2.29 -42.69 -3.85
C ASP A 138 0.82 -43.05 -3.59
N LEU A 139 -0.08 -42.17 -4.03
CA LEU A 139 -1.53 -42.32 -3.96
C LEU A 139 -2.16 -42.54 -5.34
N SER A 140 -1.38 -42.93 -6.35
CA SER A 140 -1.85 -43.26 -7.70
C SER A 140 -3.04 -44.21 -7.74
N LYS A 141 -3.10 -45.17 -6.79
CA LYS A 141 -4.24 -46.09 -6.63
C LYS A 141 -5.57 -45.39 -6.39
N LEU A 142 -5.56 -44.19 -5.79
CA LEU A 142 -6.79 -43.41 -5.59
C LEU A 142 -7.29 -42.80 -6.90
N THR A 143 -6.38 -42.44 -7.81
CA THR A 143 -6.73 -41.78 -9.08
C THR A 143 -7.34 -42.72 -10.13
N GLU A 144 -7.37 -44.02 -9.87
CA GLU A 144 -7.96 -45.01 -10.77
C GLU A 144 -9.50 -45.07 -10.62
N GLU A 145 -10.02 -44.93 -9.40
CA GLU A 145 -11.44 -45.19 -9.12
C GLU A 145 -12.11 -44.16 -8.18
N TYR A 146 -11.35 -43.53 -7.27
CA TYR A 146 -11.92 -42.68 -6.20
C TYR A 146 -11.71 -41.18 -6.43
N LEU A 147 -10.76 -40.82 -7.29
CA LEU A 147 -10.36 -39.45 -7.62
C LEU A 147 -10.08 -39.36 -9.12
N VAL A 148 -10.45 -38.25 -9.75
CA VAL A 148 -10.06 -38.01 -11.16
C VAL A 148 -8.59 -37.61 -11.25
N THR A 149 -8.13 -36.76 -10.33
CA THR A 149 -6.75 -36.28 -10.25
C THR A 149 -6.40 -35.98 -8.79
N LEU A 150 -5.14 -36.16 -8.41
CA LEU A 150 -4.68 -35.69 -7.11
C LEU A 150 -4.69 -34.15 -7.07
N PRO A 151 -5.29 -33.53 -6.04
CA PRO A 151 -5.21 -32.09 -5.87
C PRO A 151 -3.77 -31.64 -5.61
N ILE A 152 -3.40 -30.49 -6.16
CA ILE A 152 -2.08 -29.88 -6.00
C ILE A 152 -2.27 -28.54 -5.29
N ASP A 153 -1.40 -28.23 -4.32
CA ASP A 153 -1.43 -26.95 -3.62
C ASP A 153 -1.18 -25.81 -4.61
N PRO A 154 -1.98 -24.71 -4.57
CA PRO A 154 -1.81 -23.59 -5.50
C PRO A 154 -0.42 -22.95 -5.51
N LEU A 155 0.37 -23.09 -4.44
CA LEU A 155 1.75 -22.58 -4.38
C LEU A 155 2.77 -23.54 -4.99
N VAL A 156 2.39 -24.77 -5.29
CA VAL A 156 3.28 -25.78 -5.86
C VAL A 156 3.19 -25.76 -7.38
N SER A 157 4.15 -25.09 -8.00
CA SER A 157 4.28 -25.05 -9.46
C SER A 157 5.14 -26.19 -10.03
N SER A 158 6.06 -26.75 -9.24
CA SER A 158 7.05 -27.72 -9.69
C SER A 158 7.50 -28.67 -8.59
N GLY A 159 8.04 -29.82 -8.97
CA GLY A 159 8.59 -30.82 -8.04
C GLY A 159 7.72 -32.06 -7.93
N ALA A 160 8.15 -33.00 -7.08
CA ALA A 160 7.50 -34.30 -6.93
C ALA A 160 6.36 -34.32 -5.90
N SER A 161 6.26 -33.30 -5.03
CA SER A 161 5.23 -33.21 -3.99
C SER A 161 4.00 -32.49 -4.50
N THR A 162 2.82 -32.89 -4.05
CA THR A 162 1.56 -32.14 -4.27
C THR A 162 1.46 -30.91 -3.36
N GLY A 163 2.31 -30.79 -2.33
CA GLY A 163 2.20 -29.79 -1.27
C GLY A 163 1.30 -30.22 -0.10
N TYR A 164 0.71 -31.41 -0.19
CA TYR A 164 -0.02 -32.06 0.88
C TYR A 164 0.79 -33.18 1.50
N ALA A 165 0.60 -33.39 2.80
CA ALA A 165 1.19 -34.48 3.54
C ALA A 165 0.14 -35.30 4.25
N ILE A 166 0.48 -36.56 4.50
CA ILE A 166 -0.38 -37.54 5.12
C ILE A 166 0.40 -38.29 6.19
N GLN A 167 -0.30 -38.64 7.25
CA GLN A 167 0.19 -39.42 8.37
C GLN A 167 -0.92 -40.37 8.84
N ILE A 168 -0.55 -41.57 9.26
CA ILE A 168 -1.48 -42.51 9.90
C ILE A 168 -1.01 -42.83 11.32
N ASP A 169 -1.87 -42.60 12.30
CA ASP A 169 -1.63 -43.00 13.70
C ASP A 169 -2.71 -44.00 14.12
N GLY A 170 -2.37 -45.29 14.00
CA GLY A 170 -3.30 -46.38 14.19
C GLY A 170 -4.45 -46.35 13.18
N ASN A 171 -5.63 -45.94 13.64
CA ASN A 171 -6.85 -45.82 12.82
C ASN A 171 -7.17 -44.38 12.41
N ILE A 172 -6.38 -43.40 12.85
CA ILE A 172 -6.61 -41.99 12.56
C ILE A 172 -5.72 -41.58 11.40
N ILE A 173 -6.33 -41.07 10.34
CA ILE A 173 -5.59 -40.51 9.19
C ILE A 173 -5.65 -38.99 9.29
N THR A 174 -4.47 -38.37 9.29
CA THR A 174 -4.32 -36.92 9.27
C THR A 174 -3.74 -36.50 7.94
N VAL A 175 -4.42 -35.58 7.27
CA VAL A 175 -3.93 -34.94 6.05
C VAL A 175 -3.72 -33.46 6.33
N LYS A 176 -2.55 -32.94 5.96
CA LYS A 176 -2.12 -31.56 6.23
C LYS A 176 -1.67 -30.86 4.95
N ALA A 177 -1.99 -29.58 4.82
CA ALA A 177 -1.37 -28.72 3.83
C ALA A 177 -0.04 -28.16 4.36
N ILE A 178 1.07 -28.40 3.66
CA ILE A 178 2.41 -27.99 4.10
C ILE A 178 2.62 -26.48 3.96
N TYR A 179 2.01 -25.90 2.92
CA TYR A 179 2.15 -24.48 2.58
C TYR A 179 0.93 -23.66 3.04
N ALA A 180 0.25 -24.09 4.10
CA ALA A 180 -0.82 -23.31 4.69
C ALA A 180 -0.28 -21.96 5.20
N GLU A 181 -1.03 -20.89 4.94
CA GLU A 181 -0.65 -19.51 5.27
C GLU A 181 -1.53 -19.02 6.41
N ASP A 182 -1.03 -18.19 7.33
CA ASP A 182 -1.76 -17.64 8.51
C ASP A 182 -2.21 -18.66 9.58
N GLU A 183 -2.77 -19.81 9.17
CA GLU A 183 -3.28 -20.87 10.05
C GLU A 183 -2.86 -22.25 9.55
N ASP A 184 -2.73 -23.21 10.49
CA ASP A 184 -2.54 -24.61 10.13
C ASP A 184 -3.83 -25.18 9.54
N VAL A 185 -3.72 -25.78 8.35
CA VAL A 185 -4.84 -26.43 7.67
C VAL A 185 -4.60 -27.94 7.64
N SER A 186 -5.29 -28.67 8.51
CA SER A 186 -5.29 -30.13 8.58
C SER A 186 -6.68 -30.70 8.83
N ILE A 187 -6.90 -31.93 8.39
CA ILE A 187 -8.12 -32.70 8.65
C ILE A 187 -7.70 -34.09 9.12
N SER A 188 -8.21 -34.49 10.28
CA SER A 188 -8.04 -35.83 10.84
C SER A 188 -9.38 -36.55 10.89
N PHE A 189 -9.38 -37.88 10.69
CA PHE A 189 -10.58 -38.69 10.77
C PHE A 189 -10.30 -40.14 11.16
#